data_AF-A0A1G6B9M7-F1
#
_entry.id   AF-A0A1G6B9M7-F1
#
_cell.length_a   1.000
_cell.length_b   1.000
_cell.length_c   1.000
_cell.angle_alpha   90.00
_cell.angle_beta   90.00
_cell.angle_gamma   90.00
#
_symmetry.space_group_name_H-M   'P 1'
#
loop_
_entity.id
_entity.type
_entity.pdbx_description
1 polymer ?
#
loop_
_entity_poly.entity_id
_entity_poly.type
_entity_poly.pdbx_seq_one_letter_code
_entity_poly.pdbx_strand_id
1 'polypeptide(L)'
;IRGFCIGKKNWVMIDTVAGAKSSAIAYSIAETAKANHLKPYEYFKHLLTVIPDHMDDTDRSFLEELLPWSDELPAECRKPMK
;
A
#
# COMPACT_ATOMS: atom_id res chain seq x y z
N ILE A 1 -0.57 9.91 13.17
CA ILE A 1 -1.00 9.14 14.38
C ILE A 1 -2.44 9.45 14.83
N ARG A 2 -2.85 10.72 15.00
CA ARG A 2 -4.22 11.05 15.49
C ARG A 2 -5.36 10.47 14.63
N GLY A 3 -5.23 10.47 13.29
CA GLY A 3 -6.23 9.88 12.39
C GLY A 3 -6.36 8.35 12.50
N PHE A 4 -5.27 7.65 12.82
CA PHE A 4 -5.27 6.20 13.06
C PHE A 4 -6.04 5.85 14.34
N CYS A 5 -5.87 6.64 15.41
CA CYS A 5 -6.56 6.42 16.68
C CYS A 5 -8.06 6.78 16.63
N ILE A 6 -8.49 7.70 15.76
CA ILE A 6 -9.91 8.08 15.61
C ILE A 6 -10.72 6.94 14.98
N GLY A 7 -10.07 6.09 14.18
CA GLY A 7 -10.67 4.91 13.58
C GLY A 7 -10.91 3.75 14.54
N LYS A 8 -10.62 3.82 15.85
CA LYS A 8 -10.60 2.67 16.78
C LYS A 8 -11.81 1.70 16.68
N LYS A 9 -12.99 2.17 16.27
CA LYS A 9 -14.19 1.34 15.96
C LYS A 9 -14.20 0.63 14.60
N ASN A 10 -13.46 1.10 13.60
CA ASN A 10 -13.27 0.43 12.29
C ASN A 10 -12.13 -0.60 12.30
N TRP A 11 -11.30 -0.62 13.35
CA TRP A 11 -10.11 -1.49 13.45
C TRP A 11 -10.28 -2.52 14.59
N VAL A 12 -11.51 -2.96 14.85
CA VAL A 12 -11.85 -3.95 15.89
C VAL A 12 -11.19 -5.32 15.61
N MET A 13 -10.63 -5.54 14.41
CA MET A 13 -9.79 -6.70 14.10
C MET A 13 -8.35 -6.62 14.66
N ILE A 14 -7.93 -5.49 15.24
CA ILE A 14 -6.60 -5.34 15.86
C ILE A 14 -6.64 -5.69 17.36
N ASP A 15 -7.11 -6.87 17.71
CA ASP A 15 -7.00 -7.39 19.09
C ASP A 15 -5.78 -8.32 19.26
N THR A 16 -5.00 -8.50 18.19
CA THR A 16 -3.80 -9.34 18.18
C THR A 16 -2.56 -8.56 17.79
N VAL A 17 -1.40 -8.97 18.32
CA VAL A 17 -0.08 -8.40 17.94
C VAL A 17 0.15 -8.54 16.43
N ALA A 18 -0.31 -9.63 15.82
CA ALA A 18 -0.25 -9.84 14.39
C ALA A 18 -1.09 -8.82 13.62
N GLY A 19 -2.35 -8.60 14.03
CA GLY A 19 -3.23 -7.59 13.44
C GLY A 19 -2.66 -6.17 13.55
N ALA A 20 -2.00 -5.85 14.66
CA ALA A 20 -1.33 -4.56 14.86
C ALA A 20 -0.16 -4.35 13.90
N LYS A 21 0.66 -5.39 13.71
CA LYS A 21 1.76 -5.37 12.75
C LYS A 21 1.27 -5.19 11.32
N SER A 22 0.28 -5.98 10.88
CA SER A 22 -0.29 -5.88 9.54
C SER A 22 -0.89 -4.49 9.28
N SER A 23 -1.59 -3.94 10.27
CA SER A 23 -2.18 -2.59 10.19
C SER A 23 -1.11 -1.50 10.07
N ALA A 24 -0.01 -1.62 10.83
CA ALA A 24 1.11 -0.69 10.75
C ALA A 24 1.81 -0.75 9.38
N ILE A 25 1.95 -1.95 8.79
CA ILE A 25 2.53 -2.13 7.45
C ILE A 25 1.63 -1.45 6.40
N ALA A 26 0.33 -1.77 6.38
CA ALA A 26 -0.61 -1.16 5.45
C ALA A 26 -0.62 0.38 5.58
N TYR A 27 -0.61 0.90 6.80
CA TYR A 27 -0.56 2.35 7.01
C TYR A 27 0.75 2.96 6.48
N SER A 28 1.89 2.30 6.71
CA SER A 28 3.19 2.77 6.21
C SER A 28 3.20 2.85 4.69
N ILE A 29 2.70 1.83 3.99
CA ILE A 29 2.58 1.83 2.52
C ILE A 29 1.65 2.96 2.06
N ALA A 30 0.52 3.16 2.73
CA ALA A 30 -0.43 4.22 2.40
C ALA A 30 0.18 5.62 2.52
N GLU A 31 0.95 5.88 3.58
CA GLU A 31 1.64 7.17 3.77
C GLU A 31 2.78 7.36 2.77
N THR A 32 3.55 6.31 2.47
CA THR A 32 4.59 6.36 1.42
C THR A 32 3.97 6.67 0.05
N ALA A 33 2.84 6.06 -0.31
CA ALA A 33 2.13 6.35 -1.56
C ALA A 33 1.67 7.82 -1.62
N LYS A 34 1.15 8.37 -0.52
CA LYS A 34 0.78 9.79 -0.44
C LYS A 34 1.98 10.71 -0.63
N ALA A 35 3.12 10.37 -0.02
CA ALA A 35 4.36 11.13 -0.13
C ALA A 35 4.91 11.16 -1.56
N ASN A 36 4.66 10.10 -2.34
CA ASN A 36 5.04 10.00 -3.76
C ASN A 36 3.92 10.47 -4.72
N HIS A 37 2.97 11.29 -4.25
CA HIS A 37 1.88 11.85 -5.07
C HIS A 37 0.96 10.80 -5.73
N LEU A 38 0.89 9.58 -5.18
CA LEU A 38 -0.02 8.54 -5.64
C LEU A 38 -1.39 8.63 -4.94
N LYS A 39 -2.39 7.99 -5.56
CA LYS A 39 -3.70 7.70 -4.97
C LYS A 39 -3.58 6.37 -4.20
N PRO A 40 -3.66 6.38 -2.86
CA PRO A 40 -3.41 5.16 -2.07
C PRO A 40 -4.32 4.01 -2.44
N TYR A 41 -5.61 4.27 -2.68
CA TYR A 41 -6.58 3.23 -3.02
C TYR A 41 -6.21 2.50 -4.32
N GLU A 42 -5.96 3.23 -5.41
CA GLU A 42 -5.57 2.63 -6.69
C GLU A 42 -4.22 1.92 -6.60
N TYR A 43 -3.28 2.49 -5.83
CA TYR A 43 -1.99 1.87 -5.59
C TYR A 43 -2.16 0.52 -4.85
N PHE A 44 -2.95 0.46 -3.78
CA PHE A 44 -3.23 -0.81 -3.09
C PHE A 44 -3.93 -1.83 -4.00
N LYS A 45 -4.87 -1.39 -4.83
CA LYS A 45 -5.53 -2.26 -5.80
C LYS A 45 -4.52 -2.88 -6.76
N HIS A 46 -3.59 -2.08 -7.28
CA HIS A 46 -2.53 -2.56 -8.17
C HIS A 46 -1.58 -3.52 -7.44
N LEU A 47 -1.08 -3.15 -6.26
CA LEU A 47 -0.24 -4.01 -5.41
C LEU A 47 -0.88 -5.38 -5.18
N LEU A 48 -2.15 -5.40 -4.72
CA LEU A 48 -2.86 -6.63 -4.37
C LEU A 48 -3.30 -7.44 -5.59
N THR A 49 -3.20 -6.88 -6.80
CA THR A 49 -3.46 -7.60 -8.05
C THR A 49 -2.19 -8.24 -8.59
N VAL A 50 -1.07 -7.51 -8.59
CA VAL A 50 0.21 -7.95 -9.16
C VAL A 50 0.96 -8.91 -8.23
N ILE A 51 0.97 -8.65 -6.92
CA ILE A 51 1.74 -9.48 -5.97
C ILE A 51 1.32 -10.96 -6.02
N PRO A 52 0.03 -11.33 -6.03
CA PRO A 52 -0.39 -12.73 -6.14
C PRO A 52 0.14 -13.46 -7.38
N ASP A 53 0.26 -12.75 -8.50
CA ASP A 53 0.70 -13.34 -9.78
C ASP A 53 2.19 -13.73 -9.74
N HIS A 54 2.99 -13.08 -8.88
CA HIS A 54 4.42 -13.31 -8.70
C HIS A 54 4.76 -14.05 -7.39
N MET A 55 3.78 -14.65 -6.70
CA MET A 55 4.05 -15.34 -5.42
C MET A 55 4.91 -16.61 -5.58
N ASP A 56 4.82 -17.27 -6.72
CA ASP A 56 5.58 -18.48 -7.03
C ASP A 56 6.95 -18.17 -7.69
N ASP A 57 7.18 -16.90 -8.05
CA ASP A 57 8.42 -16.48 -8.68
C ASP A 57 9.57 -16.47 -7.67
N THR A 58 10.71 -17.01 -8.08
CA THR A 58 11.95 -16.98 -7.26
C THR A 58 12.65 -15.62 -7.38
N ASP A 59 12.44 -14.92 -8.50
CA ASP A 59 13.00 -13.58 -8.73
C ASP A 59 12.10 -12.50 -8.13
N ARG A 60 12.72 -11.48 -7.51
CA ARG A 60 12.05 -10.36 -6.84
C ARG A 60 12.26 -9.03 -7.56
N SER A 61 12.87 -9.06 -8.74
CA SER A 61 13.08 -7.90 -9.60
C SER A 61 11.79 -7.11 -9.87
N PHE A 62 10.65 -7.80 -10.05
CA PHE A 62 9.33 -7.18 -10.24
C PHE A 62 8.92 -6.21 -9.11
N LEU A 63 9.50 -6.34 -7.91
CA LEU A 63 9.21 -5.41 -6.83
C LEU A 63 9.73 -4.00 -7.13
N GLU A 64 10.80 -3.86 -7.90
CA GLU A 64 11.35 -2.54 -8.27
C GLU A 64 10.33 -1.73 -9.09
N GLU A 65 9.63 -2.42 -10.00
CA GLU A 65 8.57 -1.85 -10.84
C GLU A 65 7.35 -1.41 -10.01
N LEU A 66 7.16 -2.04 -8.86
CA LEU A 66 6.03 -1.82 -7.96
C LEU A 66 6.27 -0.71 -6.92
N LEU A 67 7.51 -0.22 -6.81
CA LEU A 67 7.88 0.83 -5.86
C LEU A 67 7.13 2.14 -6.15
N PRO A 68 6.83 2.94 -5.12
CA PRO A 68 5.99 4.13 -5.27
C PRO A 68 6.64 5.26 -6.09
N TRP A 69 7.95 5.17 -6.36
CA TRP A 69 8.70 6.05 -7.26
C TRP A 69 9.01 5.43 -8.62
N SER A 70 8.49 4.24 -8.91
CA SER A 70 8.68 3.57 -10.19
C SER A 70 7.93 4.29 -11.32
N ASP A 71 8.58 4.35 -12.48
CA ASP A 71 7.99 4.91 -13.69
C ASP A 71 6.96 3.99 -14.35
N GLU A 72 6.97 2.70 -13.99
CA GLU A 72 6.11 1.67 -14.59
C GLU A 72 4.71 1.61 -13.96
N LEU A 73 4.46 2.38 -12.89
CA LEU A 73 3.18 2.41 -12.23
C LEU A 73 2.07 2.95 -13.15
N PRO A 74 0.86 2.34 -13.11
CA PRO A 74 -0.27 2.79 -13.92
C PRO A 74 -0.59 4.28 -13.71
N ALA A 75 -0.94 4.98 -14.78
CA ALA A 75 -1.33 6.39 -14.74
C ALA A 75 -2.52 6.64 -13.79
N GLU A 76 -3.40 5.65 -13.61
CA GLU A 76 -4.54 5.69 -12.69
C GLU A 76 -4.09 5.90 -11.23
N CYS A 77 -2.95 5.32 -10.86
CA CYS A 77 -2.35 5.43 -9.53
C CYS A 77 -1.79 6.83 -9.25
N ARG A 78 -1.45 7.61 -10.28
CA ARG A 78 -0.89 8.95 -10.11
C ARG A 78 -2.01 9.97 -9.85
N LYS A 79 -1.78 10.92 -8.93
CA LYS A 79 -2.69 12.06 -8.78
C LYS A 79 -2.48 13.03 -9.96
N PRO A 80 -3.56 13.57 -10.55
CA PRO A 80 -3.41 14.67 -11.51
C PRO A 80 -2.78 15.87 -10.80
N MET A 81 -1.71 16.43 -11.38
CA MET A 81 -1.21 17.74 -10.97
C MET A 81 -2.33 18.77 -11.22
N LYS A 82 -2.72 19.49 -10.17
CA LYS A 82 -3.56 20.68 -10.27
C LYS A 82 -2.69 21.89 -10.48
#